data_AF-A0A6M2BP50-F1
#
_entry.id   AF-A0A6M2BP50-F1
#
_cell.length_a   1.000
_cell.length_b   1.000
_cell.length_c   1.000
_cell.angle_alpha   90.00
_cell.angle_beta   90.00
_cell.angle_gamma   90.00
#
_symmetry.space_group_name_H-M   'P 1'
#
loop_
_entity.id
_entity.type
_entity.pdbx_description
1 polymer ?
#
loop_
_entity_poly.entity_id
_entity_poly.type
_entity_poly.pdbx_seq_one_letter_code
_entity_poly.pdbx_strand_id
1 'polypeptide(L)'
;MNEFDSEVEAARHLLDQRHERHGDFCFHKKDRPVVQCSDGHCVHAYDVEVTTKRRGVKIATYVGGQEPSWLTQFEADLQARRFSPEGD
;
A
#
# COMPACT_ATOMS: atom_id res chain seq x y z
N MET A 1 -10.70 -13.68 -7.20
CA MET A 1 -10.02 -12.39 -6.98
C MET A 1 -9.19 -12.57 -5.72
N ASN A 2 -7.87 -12.32 -5.77
CA ASN A 2 -7.04 -12.45 -4.57
C ASN A 2 -7.34 -11.27 -3.62
N GLU A 3 -7.16 -11.48 -2.32
CA GLU A 3 -7.32 -10.43 -1.29
C GLU A 3 -6.51 -9.17 -1.64
N PHE A 4 -5.29 -9.34 -2.13
CA PHE A 4 -4.44 -8.25 -2.60
C PHE A 4 -5.03 -7.46 -3.78
N ASP A 5 -5.68 -8.12 -4.74
CA ASP A 5 -6.31 -7.42 -5.88
C ASP A 5 -7.42 -6.48 -5.39
N SER A 6 -8.26 -6.97 -4.46
CA SER A 6 -9.32 -6.19 -3.84
C SER A 6 -8.76 -4.99 -3.06
N GLU A 7 -7.65 -5.17 -2.34
CA GLU A 7 -6.99 -4.07 -1.64
C GLU A 7 -6.39 -3.03 -2.61
N VAL A 8 -5.75 -3.47 -3.70
CA VAL A 8 -5.24 -2.56 -4.74
C VAL A 8 -6.38 -1.77 -5.39
N GLU A 9 -7.53 -2.41 -5.63
CA GLU A 9 -8.72 -1.69 -6.11
C GLU A 9 -9.18 -0.64 -5.09
N ALA A 10 -9.26 -0.97 -3.80
CA ALA A 10 -9.58 0.00 -2.76
C ALA A 10 -8.58 1.16 -2.70
N ALA A 11 -7.28 0.90 -2.82
CA ALA A 11 -6.24 1.92 -2.89
C ALA A 11 -6.40 2.83 -4.12
N ARG A 12 -6.79 2.27 -5.28
CA ARG A 12 -7.11 3.05 -6.48
C ARG A 12 -8.34 3.94 -6.28
N HIS A 13 -9.37 3.43 -5.62
CA HIS A 13 -10.55 4.22 -5.25
C HIS A 13 -10.20 5.37 -4.31
N LEU A 14 -9.28 5.18 -3.35
CA LEU A 14 -8.79 6.27 -2.49
C LEU A 14 -8.06 7.36 -3.29
N LEU A 15 -7.25 6.96 -4.27
CA LEU A 15 -6.57 7.91 -5.15
C LEU A 15 -7.56 8.71 -6.00
N ASP A 16 -8.56 8.03 -6.57
CA ASP A 16 -9.62 8.66 -7.38
C ASP A 16 -10.42 9.70 -6.58
N GLN A 17 -10.85 9.34 -5.36
CA GLN A 17 -11.55 10.25 -4.44
C GLN A 17 -10.76 11.51 -4.12
N ARG A 18 -9.42 11.43 -4.13
CA ARG A 18 -8.52 12.56 -3.85
C ARG A 18 -8.04 13.28 -5.11
N HIS A 19 -8.58 12.91 -6.26
CA HIS A 19 -8.20 13.43 -7.58
C HIS A 19 -6.71 13.19 -7.89
N GLU A 20 -6.11 12.19 -7.26
CA GLU A 20 -4.76 11.75 -7.55
C GLU A 20 -4.79 10.84 -8.78
N ARG A 21 -3.83 11.03 -9.68
CA ARG A 21 -3.68 10.20 -10.87
C ARG A 21 -3.24 8.80 -10.47
N HIS A 22 -4.18 7.87 -10.36
CA HIS A 22 -3.86 6.47 -10.01
C HIS A 22 -2.86 5.82 -10.97
N GLY A 23 -2.78 6.28 -12.23
CA GLY A 23 -1.77 5.82 -13.20
C GLY A 23 -0.33 6.22 -12.88
N ASP A 24 -0.12 7.17 -11.96
CA ASP A 24 1.20 7.50 -11.42
C ASP A 24 1.65 6.53 -10.34
N PHE A 25 0.74 5.74 -9.74
CA PHE A 25 1.03 4.83 -8.65
C PHE A 25 1.15 3.38 -9.15
N CYS A 26 2.10 2.63 -8.60
CA CYS A 26 2.26 1.20 -8.84
C CYS A 26 2.33 0.46 -7.51
N PHE A 27 1.56 -0.62 -7.39
CA PHE A 27 1.45 -1.45 -6.19
C PHE A 27 2.06 -2.81 -6.48
N HIS A 28 3.00 -3.26 -5.67
CA HIS A 28 3.66 -4.55 -5.81
C HIS A 28 3.53 -5.35 -4.52
N LYS A 29 2.95 -6.55 -4.62
CA LYS A 29 2.92 -7.51 -3.52
C LYS A 29 4.25 -8.27 -3.49
N LYS A 30 4.85 -8.34 -2.31
CA LYS A 30 5.98 -9.22 -2.04
C LYS A 30 5.61 -10.15 -0.89
N ASP A 31 5.32 -11.40 -1.24
CA ASP A 31 4.99 -12.42 -0.25
C ASP A 31 6.17 -12.65 0.71
N ARG A 32 5.88 -12.66 2.01
CA ARG A 32 6.85 -13.04 3.03
C ARG A 32 6.80 -14.55 3.24
N PRO A 33 7.91 -15.19 3.64
CA PRO A 33 7.88 -16.57 4.09
C PRO A 33 6.88 -16.70 5.25
N VAL A 34 6.03 -17.73 5.20
CA VAL A 34 5.07 -18.01 6.27
C VAL A 34 5.86 -18.36 7.53
N VAL A 35 5.81 -17.47 8.52
CA VAL A 35 6.40 -17.74 9.84
C VAL A 35 5.32 -18.36 10.69
N GLN A 36 5.51 -19.62 11.05
CA GLN A 36 4.66 -20.29 12.03
C GLN A 36 4.96 -19.69 13.40
N CYS A 37 4.06 -18.85 13.91
CA CYS A 37 4.21 -18.34 15.27
C CYS A 37 3.95 -19.46 16.28
N SER A 38 4.69 -19.44 17.39
CA SER A 38 4.62 -20.46 18.45
C SER A 38 3.24 -20.62 19.10
N ASP A 39 2.33 -19.66 18.86
CA ASP A 39 0.94 -19.65 19.35
C ASP A 39 -0.05 -20.38 18.42
N GLY A 40 0.43 -20.98 17.32
CA GLY A 40 -0.43 -21.68 16.33
C GLY A 40 -1.14 -20.75 15.35
N HIS A 41 -1.10 -19.44 15.56
CA HIS A 41 -1.56 -18.44 14.60
C HIS A 41 -0.49 -18.22 13.53
N CYS A 42 -0.73 -18.72 12.32
CA CYS A 42 0.10 -18.40 11.16
C CYS A 42 -0.28 -17.00 10.66
N VAL A 43 0.63 -16.03 10.79
CA VAL A 43 0.41 -14.69 10.22
C VAL A 43 0.85 -14.73 8.75
N HIS A 44 -0.12 -14.70 7.85
CA HIS A 44 0.12 -14.58 6.41
C HIS A 44 0.37 -13.11 6.04
N ALA A 45 1.44 -12.54 6.58
CA ALA A 45 1.84 -11.18 6.24
C ALA A 45 2.51 -11.14 4.86
N TYR A 46 2.34 -10.04 4.14
CA TYR A 46 3.09 -9.73 2.93
C TYR A 46 3.48 -8.26 2.92
N ASP A 47 4.54 -7.93 2.21
CA ASP A 47 4.90 -6.54 1.96
C ASP A 47 4.11 -6.01 0.76
N VAL A 48 3.69 -4.74 0.86
CA VAL A 48 3.09 -3.98 -0.22
C VAL A 48 4.00 -2.80 -0.51
N GLU A 49 4.67 -2.83 -1.64
CA GLU A 49 5.49 -1.73 -2.12
C GLU A 49 4.64 -0.82 -3.02
N VAL A 50 4.58 0.46 -2.67
CA VAL A 50 3.89 1.50 -3.43
C VAL A 50 4.92 2.46 -3.97
N THR A 51 4.97 2.60 -5.29
CA THR A 51 5.87 3.52 -5.99
C THR A 51 5.07 4.57 -6.74
N THR A 52 5.58 5.80 -6.84
CA THR A 52 4.99 6.85 -7.67
C THR A 52 5.96 7.39 -8.72
N LYS A 53 5.47 7.63 -9.94
CA LYS A 53 6.23 8.16 -11.08
C LYS A 53 6.38 9.68 -11.09
N ARG A 54 5.82 10.39 -10.10
CA ARG A 54 6.01 11.84 -9.94
C ARG A 54 7.52 12.14 -9.76
N ARG A 55 7.95 13.35 -10.16
CA ARG A 55 9.38 13.75 -10.15
C ARG A 55 10.05 13.33 -8.82
N GLY A 56 11.05 12.46 -8.93
CA GLY A 56 11.66 11.77 -7.78
C GLY A 56 10.80 10.59 -7.34
N VAL A 57 11.15 9.37 -7.77
CA VAL A 57 10.41 8.15 -7.43
C VAL A 57 10.37 8.01 -5.90
N LYS A 58 9.19 8.18 -5.31
CA LYS A 58 8.97 7.91 -3.88
C LYS A 58 8.46 6.48 -3.74
N ILE A 59 9.10 5.73 -2.84
CA ILE A 59 8.76 4.34 -2.51
C ILE A 59 8.26 4.33 -1.06
N ALA A 60 7.12 3.71 -0.83
CA ALA A 60 6.61 3.39 0.50
C ALA A 60 6.38 1.89 0.58
N THR A 61 6.67 1.30 1.74
CA THR A 61 6.47 -0.12 1.98
C THR A 61 5.56 -0.28 3.17
N TYR A 62 4.51 -1.06 2.98
CA TYR A 62 3.53 -1.41 3.99
C TYR A 62 3.50 -2.91 4.20
N VAL A 63 2.80 -3.36 5.24
CA VAL A 63 2.62 -4.79 5.51
C VAL A 63 1.13 -5.09 5.47
N GLY A 64 0.71 -5.90 4.50
CA GLY A 64 -0.63 -6.46 4.39
C GLY A 64 -0.76 -7.80 5.10
N GLY A 65 -2.00 -8.28 5.25
CA GLY A 65 -2.30 -9.51 6.00
C GLY A 65 -2.23 -9.37 7.54
N GLN A 66 -2.16 -8.13 8.05
CA GLN A 66 -2.24 -7.83 9.48
C GLN A 66 -3.12 -6.59 9.74
N GLU A 67 -3.67 -6.49 10.95
CA GLU A 67 -4.37 -5.29 11.41
C GLU A 67 -3.42 -4.35 12.17
N PRO A 68 -3.50 -3.02 11.94
CA PRO A 68 -4.37 -2.35 10.96
C PRO A 68 -3.89 -2.58 9.51
N SER A 69 -4.86 -2.67 8.57
CA SER A 69 -4.58 -2.90 7.15
C SER A 69 -3.63 -1.84 6.60
N TRP A 70 -2.77 -2.25 5.65
CA TRP A 70 -1.88 -1.34 4.95
C TRP A 70 -2.63 -0.20 4.24
N LEU A 71 -3.90 -0.39 3.88
CA LEU A 71 -4.75 0.64 3.29
C LEU A 71 -4.94 1.83 4.22
N THR A 72 -5.10 1.60 5.53
CA THR A 72 -5.23 2.66 6.53
C THR A 72 -3.95 3.48 6.62
N GLN A 73 -2.78 2.82 6.54
CA GLN A 73 -1.48 3.49 6.54
C GLN A 73 -1.26 4.29 5.24
N PHE A 74 -1.62 3.70 4.10
CA PHE A 74 -1.55 4.34 2.80
C PHE A 74 -2.44 5.59 2.72
N GLU A 75 -3.68 5.50 3.22
CA GLU A 75 -4.58 6.66 3.30
C GLU A 75 -3.98 7.77 4.17
N ALA A 76 -3.39 7.42 5.32
CA ALA A 76 -2.73 8.39 6.19
C ALA A 76 -1.53 9.07 5.49
N ASP A 77 -0.71 8.33 4.74
CA ASP A 77 0.40 8.92 3.96
C ASP A 77 -0.09 9.81 2.82
N LEU A 78 -1.21 9.46 2.19
CA LEU A 78 -1.88 10.32 1.20
C LEU A 78 -2.39 11.63 1.86
N GLN A 79 -2.99 11.53 3.04
CA GLN A 79 -3.42 12.71 3.82
C GLN A 79 -2.24 13.59 4.24
N ALA A 80 -1.14 12.98 4.64
CA ALA A 80 0.10 13.67 5.01
C ALA A 80 0.85 14.26 3.81
N ARG A 81 0.30 14.16 2.58
CA ARG A 81 0.92 14.64 1.33
C ARG A 81 2.32 14.08 1.11
N ARG A 82 2.62 12.90 1.65
CA ARG A 82 3.93 12.26 1.55
C ARG A 82 4.33 12.00 0.10
N PHE A 83 3.36 11.72 -0.76
CA PHE A 83 3.51 11.50 -2.20
C PHE A 83 3.30 12.76 -3.05
N SER A 84 2.98 13.91 -2.45
CA SER A 84 2.94 15.17 -3.18
C SER A 84 4.37 15.62 -3.52
N PRO A 85 4.59 16.24 -4.69
CA PRO A 85 5.82 16.97 -4.95
C PRO A 85 5.89 18.16 -3.98
N GLU A 86 7.08 18.44 -3.43
CA GLU A 86 7.36 19.71 -2.79
C GLU A 86 7.35 20.79 -3.86
N GLY A 87 6.48 21.80 -3.74
CA GLY A 87 6.50 23.02 -4.54
C GLY A 87 5.26 23.25 -5.40
N ASP A 88 4.47 24.25 -4.99
CA ASP A 88 4.12 25.35 -5.90
C ASP A 88 5.16 26.44 -5.68
#